data_AF-A0A7S3RJ25-F1
#
_entry.id   AF-A0A7S3RJ25-F1
#
_cell.length_a   1.000
_cell.length_b   1.000
_cell.length_c   1.000
_cell.angle_alpha   90.00
_cell.angle_beta   90.00
_cell.angle_gamma   90.00
#
_symmetry.space_group_name_H-M   'P 1'
#
loop_
_entity.id
_entity.type
_entity.pdbx_description
1 polymer ?
#
loop_
_entity_poly.entity_id
_entity_poly.type
_entity_poly.pdbx_seq_one_letter_code
_entity_poly.pdbx_strand_id
1 'polypeptide(L)'
;MPQSKLPGDAVWVDPDSGRDDSEHPNATESTLRTIQAALEKVQKDGVIVLRGGTHYLTETLQVGPQHSGVKIMAAPGETPVVSGSKRLNVTWMPTQGPRGAAGLNVFVANVSGQVKEVPGLHVDGKRATRARFPNLPGGIEVSPGYGAMIPQERVVWAPPDRRFGNSTFFKDTSHTR
;
A
#
# COMPACT_ATOMS: atom_id res chain seq x y z
N MET A 1 0.77 -4.65 30.14
CA MET A 1 0.68 -6.05 29.66
C MET A 1 2.03 -6.71 29.92
N PRO A 2 2.10 -7.88 30.57
CA PRO A 2 3.37 -8.56 30.76
C PRO A 2 3.95 -8.93 29.39
N GLN A 3 5.19 -8.55 29.12
CA GLN A 3 5.91 -8.97 27.91
C GLN A 3 6.07 -10.48 27.96
N SER A 4 5.34 -11.22 27.10
CA SER A 4 5.60 -12.64 26.93
C SER A 4 7.04 -12.80 26.46
N LYS A 5 7.86 -13.48 27.26
CA LYS A 5 9.24 -13.81 26.90
C LYS A 5 9.21 -14.54 25.54
N LEU A 6 9.86 -13.97 24.54
CA LEU A 6 9.95 -14.59 23.21
C LEU A 6 10.68 -15.94 23.34
N PRO A 7 10.34 -16.94 22.50
CA PRO A 7 11.10 -18.18 22.43
C PRO A 7 12.56 -17.89 22.10
N GLY A 8 13.49 -18.62 22.73
CA GLY A 8 14.93 -18.43 22.50
C GLY A 8 15.40 -18.85 21.10
N ASP A 9 14.57 -19.58 20.37
CA ASP A 9 14.77 -20.07 19.00
C ASP A 9 13.99 -19.26 17.95
N ALA A 10 13.49 -18.07 18.32
CA ALA A 10 12.79 -17.20 17.39
C ALA A 10 13.71 -16.72 16.25
N VAL A 11 13.17 -16.71 15.03
CA VAL A 11 13.83 -16.19 13.84
C VAL A 11 13.46 -14.71 13.68
N TRP A 12 14.46 -13.83 13.71
CA TRP A 12 14.26 -12.39 13.61
C TRP A 12 14.32 -11.91 12.16
N VAL A 13 13.50 -10.91 11.84
CA VAL A 13 13.48 -10.25 10.53
C VAL A 13 13.53 -8.73 10.71
N ASP A 14 14.51 -8.07 10.09
CA ASP A 14 14.68 -6.62 10.09
C ASP A 14 14.75 -6.12 8.63
N PRO A 15 13.80 -5.26 8.20
CA PRO A 15 13.72 -4.85 6.81
C PRO A 15 14.85 -3.89 6.40
N ASP A 16 15.48 -3.21 7.36
CA ASP A 16 16.48 -2.17 7.12
C ASP A 16 17.90 -2.72 7.31
N SER A 17 18.14 -3.50 8.37
CA SER A 17 19.46 -3.98 8.75
C SER A 17 19.73 -5.46 8.46
N GLY A 18 18.67 -6.27 8.27
CA GLY A 18 18.78 -7.72 8.07
C GLY A 18 19.46 -8.10 6.75
N ARG A 19 19.88 -9.37 6.64
CA ARG A 19 20.46 -9.95 5.42
C ARG A 19 20.06 -11.41 5.28
N ASP A 20 19.85 -11.85 4.04
CA ASP A 20 19.42 -13.23 3.75
C ASP A 20 20.61 -14.15 3.38
N ASP A 21 21.82 -13.61 3.22
CA ASP A 21 23.03 -14.36 2.91
C ASP A 21 23.57 -15.16 4.11
N SER A 22 24.30 -16.24 3.82
CA SER A 22 24.66 -17.29 4.78
C SER A 22 26.02 -17.12 5.48
N GLU A 23 26.70 -15.97 5.37
CA GLU A 23 28.11 -15.82 5.78
C GLU A 23 28.39 -14.70 6.79
N HIS A 24 27.93 -14.84 8.05
CA HIS A 24 28.46 -14.01 9.15
C HIS A 24 28.88 -14.85 10.38
N PRO A 25 30.17 -14.81 10.80
CA PRO A 25 30.68 -15.58 11.95
C PRO A 25 30.36 -15.01 13.34
N ASN A 26 29.74 -13.82 13.44
CA ASN A 26 29.46 -13.15 14.73
C ASN A 26 27.96 -12.93 14.97
N ALA A 27 27.13 -13.89 14.53
CA ALA A 27 25.69 -13.89 14.75
C ALA A 27 25.36 -14.27 16.19
N THR A 28 25.33 -13.31 17.11
CA THR A 28 24.58 -13.53 18.36
C THR A 28 23.07 -13.42 18.13
N GLU A 29 22.62 -12.80 17.03
CA GLU A 29 21.26 -12.87 16.47
C GLU A 29 21.31 -12.59 14.95
N SER A 30 21.48 -13.60 14.09
CA SER A 30 21.46 -13.43 12.63
C SER A 30 20.05 -13.05 12.15
N THR A 31 19.78 -11.76 12.10
CA THR A 31 18.49 -11.23 11.67
C THR A 31 18.38 -11.25 10.14
N LEU A 32 17.36 -11.93 9.61
CA LEU A 32 17.09 -12.03 8.18
C LEU A 32 16.49 -10.73 7.66
N ARG A 33 16.60 -10.48 6.36
CA ARG A 33 15.96 -9.31 5.73
C ARG A 33 14.53 -9.59 5.33
N THR A 34 14.27 -10.78 4.80
CA THR A 34 12.96 -11.11 4.21
C THR A 34 12.19 -12.13 5.06
N ILE A 35 10.86 -11.98 5.04
CA ILE A 35 9.94 -12.92 5.70
C ILE A 35 10.02 -14.30 5.03
N GLN A 36 10.25 -14.35 3.72
CA GLN A 36 10.40 -15.60 2.97
C GLN A 36 11.63 -16.39 3.42
N ALA A 37 12.79 -15.73 3.56
CA ALA A 37 13.98 -16.39 4.11
C ALA A 37 13.78 -16.88 5.55
N ALA A 38 12.97 -16.17 6.34
CA ALA A 38 12.61 -16.60 7.69
C ALA A 38 11.72 -17.84 7.69
N LEU A 39 10.74 -17.93 6.78
CA LEU A 39 9.92 -19.12 6.60
C LEU A 39 10.74 -20.35 6.21
N GLU A 40 11.82 -20.17 5.44
CA GLU A 40 12.71 -21.26 5.05
C GLU A 40 13.61 -21.77 6.18
N LYS A 41 13.91 -20.92 7.18
CA LYS A 41 14.80 -21.26 8.30
C LYS A 41 14.05 -21.59 9.60
N VAL A 42 12.80 -21.16 9.74
CA VAL A 42 12.01 -21.41 10.95
C VAL A 42 11.71 -22.89 11.10
N GLN A 43 11.84 -23.40 12.32
CA GLN A 43 11.44 -24.75 12.65
C GLN A 43 9.91 -24.87 12.72
N LYS A 44 9.41 -26.10 12.64
CA LYS A 44 8.00 -26.40 12.88
C LYS A 44 7.58 -25.85 14.24
N ASP A 45 6.38 -25.27 14.32
CA ASP A 45 5.86 -24.61 15.53
C ASP A 45 6.70 -23.40 16.04
N GLY A 46 7.66 -22.93 15.24
CA GLY A 46 8.56 -21.82 15.59
C GLY A 46 7.93 -20.44 15.44
N VAL A 47 8.69 -19.42 15.84
CA VAL A 47 8.23 -18.02 15.83
C VAL A 47 9.15 -17.16 14.97
N ILE A 48 8.55 -16.42 14.04
CA ILE A 48 9.19 -15.36 13.26
C ILE A 48 8.81 -14.02 13.90
N VAL A 49 9.82 -13.23 14.26
CA VAL A 49 9.66 -11.93 14.93
C VAL A 49 10.08 -10.81 13.97
N LEU A 50 9.13 -9.95 13.63
CA LEU A 50 9.33 -8.83 12.72
C LEU A 50 9.73 -7.57 13.51
N ARG A 51 10.91 -7.02 13.22
CA ARG A 51 11.31 -5.69 13.68
C ARG A 51 10.49 -4.61 12.97
N GLY A 52 10.34 -3.47 13.64
CA GLY A 52 9.67 -2.27 13.13
C GLY A 52 10.24 -1.82 11.79
N GLY A 53 9.40 -1.10 11.03
CA GLY A 53 9.71 -0.74 9.65
C GLY A 53 8.73 -1.37 8.66
N THR A 54 8.98 -1.17 7.37
CA THR A 54 8.12 -1.70 6.30
C THR A 54 8.80 -2.85 5.56
N HIS A 55 8.24 -4.04 5.73
CA HIS A 55 8.63 -5.28 5.05
C HIS A 55 7.93 -5.34 3.70
N TYR A 56 8.63 -4.88 2.66
CA TYR A 56 8.12 -4.91 1.29
C TYR A 56 8.22 -6.31 0.69
N LEU A 57 7.09 -6.84 0.22
CA LEU A 57 7.03 -8.12 -0.48
C LEU A 57 7.30 -7.89 -1.97
N THR A 58 8.37 -8.49 -2.48
CA THR A 58 8.69 -8.49 -3.92
C THR A 58 7.87 -9.53 -4.68
N GLU A 59 7.39 -10.55 -3.97
CA GLU A 59 6.61 -11.67 -4.48
C GLU A 59 5.66 -12.21 -3.39
N THR A 60 4.78 -13.13 -3.78
CA THR A 60 3.87 -13.80 -2.86
C THR A 60 4.65 -14.66 -1.87
N LEU A 61 4.38 -14.50 -0.57
CA LEU A 61 4.93 -15.38 0.47
C LEU A 61 4.47 -16.83 0.26
N GLN A 62 5.41 -17.75 0.23
CA GLN A 62 5.14 -19.16 -0.01
C GLN A 62 4.95 -19.90 1.31
N VAL A 63 3.70 -20.09 1.73
CA VAL A 63 3.35 -20.81 2.96
C VAL A 63 2.81 -22.19 2.61
N GLY A 64 3.57 -23.25 2.91
CA GLY A 64 3.19 -24.65 2.69
C GLY A 64 2.97 -25.44 3.99
N PRO A 65 2.62 -26.74 3.89
CA PRO A 65 2.37 -27.61 5.04
C PRO A 65 3.54 -27.71 6.03
N GLN A 66 4.78 -27.57 5.56
CA GLN A 66 5.98 -27.57 6.40
C GLN A 66 6.04 -26.40 7.39
N HIS A 67 5.33 -25.30 7.12
CA HIS A 67 5.24 -24.14 8.01
C HIS A 67 4.04 -24.24 8.97
N SER A 68 3.41 -25.41 9.09
CA SER A 68 2.31 -25.59 10.04
C SER A 68 2.76 -25.29 11.48
N GLY A 69 1.96 -24.48 12.18
CA GLY A 69 2.23 -24.06 13.56
C GLY A 69 3.16 -22.85 13.70
N VAL A 70 3.80 -22.39 12.60
CA VAL A 70 4.65 -21.19 12.61
C VAL A 70 3.82 -19.96 12.95
N LYS A 71 4.33 -19.12 13.85
CA LYS A 71 3.73 -17.83 14.20
C LYS A 71 4.59 -16.69 13.67
N ILE A 72 3.98 -15.73 12.99
CA ILE A 72 4.63 -14.49 12.59
C ILE A 72 4.07 -13.37 13.47
N MET A 73 4.94 -12.66 14.18
CA MET A 73 4.52 -11.62 15.13
C MET A 73 5.44 -10.40 15.10
N ALA A 74 4.94 -9.28 15.60
CA ALA A 74 5.76 -8.10 15.82
C ALA A 74 6.73 -8.30 17.00
N ALA A 75 7.92 -7.70 16.91
CA ALA A 75 8.79 -7.52 18.05
C ALA A 75 8.06 -6.75 19.16
N PRO A 76 8.25 -7.09 20.45
CA PRO A 76 7.56 -6.44 21.55
C PRO A 76 7.70 -4.91 21.54
N GLY A 77 6.58 -4.21 21.44
CA GLY A 77 6.54 -2.74 21.42
C GLY A 77 6.79 -2.10 20.06
N GLU A 78 7.07 -2.88 19.01
CA GLU A 78 7.27 -2.39 17.65
C GLU A 78 6.01 -2.62 16.79
N THR A 79 5.83 -1.83 15.74
CA THR A 79 4.66 -1.90 14.82
C THR A 79 5.12 -2.10 13.37
N PRO A 80 5.57 -3.32 13.01
CA PRO A 80 5.99 -3.63 11.65
C PRO A 80 4.81 -3.57 10.67
N VAL A 81 5.09 -3.17 9.43
CA VAL A 81 4.13 -3.17 8.33
C VAL A 81 4.58 -4.16 7.27
N VAL A 82 3.72 -5.11 6.91
CA VAL A 82 3.95 -5.98 5.74
C VAL A 82 3.22 -5.38 4.54
N SER A 83 3.95 -5.06 3.48
CA SER A 83 3.43 -4.29 2.35
C SER A 83 3.67 -5.03 1.03
N GLY A 84 2.58 -5.30 0.31
CA GLY A 84 2.63 -5.71 -1.11
C GLY A 84 2.75 -4.54 -2.09
N SER A 85 2.84 -3.30 -1.60
CA SER A 85 3.05 -2.13 -2.47
C SER A 85 4.50 -2.04 -2.94
N LYS A 86 4.76 -1.42 -4.09
CA LYS A 86 6.12 -1.07 -4.51
C LYS A 86 6.50 0.30 -3.99
N ARG A 87 7.63 0.40 -3.27
CA ARG A 87 8.20 1.69 -2.88
C ARG A 87 8.70 2.43 -4.13
N LEU A 88 8.21 3.64 -4.34
CA LEU A 88 8.69 4.52 -5.40
C LEU A 88 9.89 5.32 -4.88
N ASN A 89 10.99 5.29 -5.63
CA ASN A 89 12.14 6.16 -5.40
C ASN A 89 12.09 7.28 -6.43
N VAL A 90 11.45 8.39 -6.08
CA VAL A 90 11.19 9.50 -7.00
C VAL A 90 11.47 10.84 -6.35
N THR A 91 11.79 11.83 -7.19
CA THR A 91 11.81 13.23 -6.77
C THR A 91 10.51 13.89 -7.20
N TRP A 92 9.77 14.43 -6.23
CA TRP A 92 8.54 15.20 -6.49
C TRP A 92 8.89 16.63 -6.85
N MET A 93 8.28 17.15 -7.91
CA MET A 93 8.45 18.53 -8.36
C MET A 93 7.10 19.24 -8.39
N PRO A 94 7.01 20.51 -7.99
CA PRO A 94 5.78 21.28 -8.12
C PRO A 94 5.40 21.37 -9.60
N THR A 95 4.11 21.15 -9.91
CA THR A 95 3.62 21.32 -11.27
C THR A 95 3.30 22.78 -11.57
N GLN A 96 3.40 23.16 -12.84
CA GLN A 96 2.79 24.39 -13.35
C GLN A 96 1.33 24.06 -13.69
N GLY A 97 0.39 24.82 -13.13
CA GLY A 97 -1.01 24.65 -13.41
C GLY A 97 -1.39 24.99 -14.85
N PRO A 98 -2.64 24.68 -15.25
CA PRO A 98 -3.19 25.20 -16.49
C PRO A 98 -2.95 26.72 -16.58
N ARG A 99 -2.45 27.19 -17.73
CA ARG A 99 -2.14 28.62 -18.00
C ARG A 99 -1.03 29.23 -17.14
N GLY A 100 -0.09 28.43 -16.63
CA GLY A 100 1.06 28.94 -15.86
C GLY A 100 0.71 29.35 -14.43
N ALA A 101 -0.40 28.84 -13.89
CA ALA A 101 -0.75 29.07 -12.50
C ALA A 101 0.29 28.41 -11.58
N ALA A 102 0.99 29.22 -10.79
CA ALA A 102 1.88 28.75 -9.73
C ALA A 102 1.10 28.49 -8.43
N GLY A 103 1.66 27.69 -7.52
CA GLY A 103 1.09 27.47 -6.18
C GLY A 103 -0.08 26.49 -6.12
N LEU A 104 -0.31 25.69 -7.17
CA LEU A 104 -1.20 24.54 -7.05
C LEU A 104 -0.48 23.48 -6.21
N ASN A 105 -1.11 22.99 -5.13
CA ASN A 105 -0.60 21.89 -4.28
C ASN A 105 -0.64 20.54 -5.02
N VAL A 106 -0.02 20.51 -6.20
CA VAL A 106 0.01 19.38 -7.13
C VAL A 106 1.47 19.17 -7.52
N PHE A 107 1.94 17.94 -7.34
CA PHE A 107 3.30 17.56 -7.60
C PHE A 107 3.34 16.47 -8.67
N VAL A 108 4.41 16.47 -9.46
CA VAL A 108 4.67 15.48 -10.50
C VAL A 108 5.98 14.76 -10.20
N ALA A 109 6.04 13.48 -10.54
CA ALA A 109 7.23 12.65 -10.40
C ALA A 109 7.33 11.70 -11.59
N ASN A 110 8.55 11.46 -12.07
CA ASN A 110 8.80 10.46 -13.10
C ASN A 110 8.91 9.07 -12.46
N VAL A 111 7.98 8.17 -12.82
CA VAL A 111 7.93 6.79 -12.33
C VAL A 111 8.40 5.76 -13.35
N SER A 112 8.97 6.21 -14.48
CA SER A 112 9.44 5.34 -15.56
C SER A 112 10.45 4.30 -15.05
N GLY A 113 10.32 3.07 -15.53
CA GLY A 113 11.15 1.94 -15.12
C GLY A 113 10.84 1.36 -13.73
N GLN A 114 10.00 2.02 -12.92
CA GLN A 114 9.66 1.53 -11.57
C GLN A 114 8.34 0.76 -11.55
N VAL A 115 7.30 1.27 -12.21
CA VAL A 115 5.96 0.68 -12.21
C VAL A 115 5.34 0.79 -13.61
N LYS A 116 4.56 -0.22 -14.00
CA LYS A 116 3.78 -0.20 -15.26
C LYS A 116 2.41 0.42 -15.06
N GLU A 117 1.78 0.08 -13.94
CA GLU A 117 0.44 0.55 -13.55
C GLU A 117 0.46 0.99 -12.09
N VAL A 118 -0.35 1.99 -11.76
CA VAL A 118 -0.49 2.53 -10.40
C VAL A 118 -1.97 2.56 -10.05
N PRO A 119 -2.55 1.42 -9.60
CA PRO A 119 -3.97 1.35 -9.24
C PRO A 119 -4.30 2.20 -8.00
N GLY A 120 -3.30 2.47 -7.15
CA GLY A 120 -3.42 3.38 -6.02
C GLY A 120 -2.06 3.88 -5.57
N LEU A 121 -2.06 5.04 -4.90
CA LEU A 121 -0.87 5.67 -4.34
C LEU A 121 -1.03 5.75 -2.82
N HIS A 122 0.04 5.50 -2.07
CA HIS A 122 0.11 5.73 -0.63
C HIS A 122 1.16 6.82 -0.37
N VAL A 123 0.82 7.79 0.47
CA VAL A 123 1.70 8.88 0.92
C VAL A 123 1.70 8.85 2.45
N ASP A 124 2.87 8.74 3.07
CA ASP A 124 3.05 8.68 4.53
C ASP A 124 2.14 7.67 5.22
N GLY A 125 2.02 6.46 4.64
CA GLY A 125 1.19 5.37 5.16
C GLY A 125 -0.31 5.52 4.91
N LYS A 126 -0.77 6.58 4.25
CA LYS A 126 -2.20 6.82 3.95
C LYS A 126 -2.46 6.67 2.45
N ARG A 127 -3.54 5.97 2.11
CA ARG A 127 -3.98 5.82 0.70
C ARG A 127 -4.49 7.16 0.18
N ALA A 128 -3.90 7.65 -0.90
CA ALA A 128 -4.38 8.82 -1.61
C ALA A 128 -5.66 8.48 -2.40
N THR A 129 -6.51 9.47 -2.59
CA THR A 129 -7.71 9.31 -3.41
C THR A 129 -7.35 9.47 -4.89
N ARG A 130 -7.65 8.44 -5.70
CA ARG A 130 -7.52 8.54 -7.16
C ARG A 130 -8.44 9.66 -7.67
N ALA A 131 -7.89 10.56 -8.49
CA ALA A 131 -8.64 11.68 -9.04
C ALA A 131 -9.87 11.19 -9.82
N ARG A 132 -11.06 11.70 -9.47
CA ARG A 132 -12.35 11.39 -10.11
C ARG A 132 -13.37 12.49 -9.82
N PHE A 133 -14.49 12.48 -10.55
CA PHE A 133 -15.65 13.31 -10.25
C PHE A 133 -16.92 12.43 -10.15
N PRO A 134 -17.74 12.58 -9.09
CA PRO A 134 -17.48 13.34 -7.87
C PRO A 134 -16.44 12.65 -6.98
N ASN A 135 -15.83 13.40 -6.06
CA ASN A 135 -15.03 12.81 -4.99
C ASN A 135 -15.97 12.06 -4.02
N LEU A 136 -15.88 10.73 -3.99
CA LEU A 136 -16.60 9.90 -3.03
C LEU A 136 -15.78 9.79 -1.74
N PRO A 137 -16.36 10.03 -0.56
CA PRO A 137 -15.66 9.85 0.72
C PRO A 137 -15.25 8.39 0.91
N GLY A 138 -14.08 8.17 1.52
CA GLY A 138 -13.66 6.85 2.01
C GLY A 138 -12.80 6.01 1.07
N GLY A 139 -12.36 6.50 -0.09
CA GLY A 139 -11.35 5.82 -0.92
C GLY A 139 -11.73 4.43 -1.44
N ILE A 140 -13.00 4.03 -1.26
CA ILE A 140 -13.56 2.79 -1.77
C ILE A 140 -13.79 2.96 -3.29
N GLU A 141 -13.09 2.11 -4.03
CA GLU A 141 -13.14 2.01 -5.50
C GLU A 141 -14.21 1.02 -5.99
N VAL A 142 -14.98 0.44 -5.08
CA VAL A 142 -16.14 -0.36 -5.48
C VAL A 142 -17.35 0.57 -5.52
N SER A 143 -17.92 0.73 -6.71
CA SER A 143 -19.37 0.95 -6.76
C SER A 143 -20.01 -0.20 -5.97
N PRO A 144 -21.07 0.03 -5.20
CA PRO A 144 -21.67 -0.99 -4.34
C PRO A 144 -22.37 -2.14 -5.13
N GLY A 145 -21.88 -2.46 -6.33
CA GLY A 145 -22.46 -3.38 -7.28
C GLY A 145 -23.80 -2.89 -7.83
N TYR A 146 -24.47 -3.76 -8.60
CA TYR A 146 -25.82 -3.49 -9.12
C TYR A 146 -26.88 -3.25 -8.02
N GLY A 147 -26.61 -3.66 -6.77
CA GLY A 147 -27.56 -3.62 -5.65
C GLY A 147 -27.75 -2.26 -4.97
N ALA A 148 -26.90 -1.26 -5.28
CA ALA A 148 -27.04 0.10 -4.73
C ALA A 148 -27.02 1.18 -5.82
N MET A 149 -27.41 0.80 -7.04
CA MET A 149 -27.88 1.76 -8.02
C MET A 149 -29.23 2.31 -7.56
N ILE A 150 -29.32 3.63 -7.43
CA ILE A 150 -30.60 4.29 -7.21
C ILE A 150 -31.33 4.27 -8.57
N PRO A 151 -32.58 3.77 -8.64
CA PRO A 151 -33.38 3.83 -9.87
C PRO A 151 -33.40 5.26 -10.40
N GLN A 152 -33.34 5.45 -11.72
CA GLN A 152 -33.29 6.79 -12.34
C GLN A 152 -34.40 7.73 -11.82
N GLU A 153 -35.54 7.18 -11.46
CA GLU A 153 -36.72 7.84 -10.90
C GLU A 153 -36.54 8.35 -9.45
N ARG A 154 -35.55 7.83 -8.73
CA ARG A 154 -35.19 8.20 -7.34
C ARG A 154 -33.85 8.94 -7.24
N VAL A 155 -33.15 9.13 -8.36
CA VAL A 155 -31.93 9.92 -8.39
C VAL A 155 -32.32 11.39 -8.30
N VAL A 156 -32.20 11.97 -7.10
CA VAL A 156 -32.19 13.41 -6.93
C VAL A 156 -30.78 13.88 -7.29
N TRP A 157 -30.62 14.38 -8.51
CA TRP A 157 -29.38 15.05 -8.89
C TRP A 157 -29.16 16.22 -7.95
N ALA A 158 -28.07 16.19 -7.18
CA ALA A 158 -27.61 17.38 -6.49
C ALA A 158 -27.33 18.44 -7.57
N PRO A 159 -28.07 19.57 -7.59
CA PRO A 159 -27.83 20.59 -8.58
C PRO A 159 -26.39 21.10 -8.43
N PRO A 160 -25.69 21.40 -9.53
CA PRO A 160 -24.31 21.90 -9.45
C PRO A 160 -24.27 23.14 -8.56
N ASP A 161 -23.38 23.11 -7.55
CA ASP A 161 -23.09 24.30 -6.75
C ASP A 161 -22.54 25.39 -7.68
N ARG A 162 -23.24 26.52 -7.76
CA ARG A 162 -22.93 27.65 -8.63
C ARG A 162 -21.68 28.44 -8.20
N ARG A 163 -20.93 27.98 -7.20
CA ARG A 163 -19.66 28.61 -6.76
C ARG A 163 -18.67 28.91 -7.90
N PHE A 164 -18.76 28.22 -9.04
CA PHE A 164 -17.85 28.41 -10.18
C PHE A 164 -18.55 28.84 -11.49
N GLY A 165 -19.79 29.33 -11.43
CA GLY A 165 -20.55 29.77 -12.61
C GLY A 165 -21.42 28.69 -13.26
N ASN A 166 -22.15 29.04 -14.32
CA ASN A 166 -23.05 28.11 -15.01
C ASN A 166 -22.25 27.03 -15.76
N SER A 167 -22.53 25.77 -15.44
CA SER A 167 -21.99 24.62 -16.17
C SER A 167 -22.63 24.53 -17.56
N THR A 168 -21.83 24.63 -18.62
CA THR A 168 -22.27 24.36 -19.99
C THR A 168 -22.03 22.88 -20.30
N PHE A 169 -23.08 22.13 -20.62
CA PHE A 169 -22.96 20.73 -21.03
C PHE A 169 -22.90 20.63 -22.56
N PHE A 170 -21.94 19.86 -23.07
CA PHE A 170 -21.89 19.48 -24.47
C PHE A 170 -22.46 18.07 -24.60
N LYS A 171 -23.49 17.89 -25.43
CA LYS A 171 -23.89 16.56 -25.89
C LYS A 171 -23.09 16.26 -27.13
N ASP A 172 -22.29 15.21 -27.09
CA ASP A 172 -21.71 14.64 -28.30
C ASP A 172 -22.84 13.96 -29.10
N THR A 173 -23.19 14.55 -30.23
CA THR A 173 -24.21 14.02 -31.15
C THR A 173 -23.61 13.16 -32.27
N SER A 174 -22.31 12.86 -32.25
CA SER A 174 -21.62 12.19 -33.35
C SER A 174 -21.69 10.66 -33.34
N HIS A 175 -22.49 10.05 -32.46
CA HIS A 175 -22.74 8.60 -32.48
C HIS A 175 -24.24 8.30 -32.71
N THR A 176 -24.68 8.43 -33.96
CA THR A 176 -25.82 7.68 -34.47
C THR A 176 -25.34 6.30 -34.93
N ARG A 177 -26.01 5.25 -34.44
CA ARG A 177 -25.83 3.84 -34.83
C ARG A 177 -25.92 3.64 -36.35
#